data_AF-A0A0Q4F7Z4-F1
#
_entry.id   AF-A0A0Q4F7Z4-F1
#
_cell.length_a   1.000
_cell.length_b   1.000
_cell.length_c   1.000
_cell.angle_alpha   90.00
_cell.angle_beta   90.00
_cell.angle_gamma   90.00
#
_symmetry.space_group_name_H-M   'P 1'
#
loop_
_entity.id
_entity.type
_entity.pdbx_description
1 polymer ?
#
loop_
_entity_poly.entity_id
_entity_poly.type
_entity_poly.pdbx_seq_one_letter_code
_entity_poly.pdbx_strand_id
1 'polypeptide(L)'
;MAEATELRLTETAIPGLVILDLPVHGDNRGWFKENWQREKMLALGLPDFGPVQNNISFNGKTGTTRGIHAEPWDKYVSVATGRIFGAWVDLREGDTFGAVVTVELDAGRAVYVPRGVGNSYQTLEEDTAYTYLVNDHWSPAASYTFLNLADETANIQWPIALDDVEISAKDQAHPRLGDVVPMKGARTLVLGAGGQLGLALRAEFPDAEYVSRADFDVADPASYTSRHWGDYDTIINAAAYTKVDEAETATGRPDAWAANVSAVALLASVATANRLTLVHVSSDYVFDGTAAEHPEDEAFSPLGVYGQTKAAADALVSTVPKHYIVRTSWVIGEGNNFVRTMGSLASRGVAPSVVNDQIGRLTFTTDLAAGIRHLLSSGADFGTYNLTNEGEPLSWAAIAARVYELTGHSASDVTGVSTEEYFAGKSVAPRPLGSVLPLGKLAATGFVPRDGDEALKQYLGA
;
A
#
# COMPACT_ATOMS: atom_id res chain seq x y z
N MET A 1 22.28 -41.93 -11.39
CA MET A 1 21.38 -41.03 -10.64
C MET A 1 20.96 -39.96 -11.63
N ALA A 2 19.67 -39.78 -11.86
CA ALA A 2 19.22 -38.63 -12.63
C ALA A 2 19.68 -37.37 -11.90
N GLU A 3 20.16 -36.37 -12.64
CA GLU A 3 20.53 -35.07 -12.09
C GLU A 3 19.31 -34.50 -11.37
N ALA A 4 19.46 -34.10 -10.10
CA ALA A 4 18.34 -33.55 -9.36
C ALA A 4 17.94 -32.22 -10.00
N THR A 5 16.67 -32.09 -10.39
CA THR A 5 16.13 -30.85 -10.95
C THR A 5 16.41 -29.71 -9.97
N GLU A 6 17.01 -28.63 -10.48
CA GLU A 6 17.27 -27.43 -9.69
C GLU A 6 15.96 -26.67 -9.42
N LEU A 7 15.87 -26.01 -8.28
CA LEU A 7 14.71 -25.16 -7.96
C LEU A 7 14.68 -23.97 -8.93
N ARG A 8 13.63 -23.87 -9.75
CA ARG A 8 13.52 -22.84 -10.78
C ARG A 8 12.11 -22.25 -10.81
N LEU A 9 12.03 -20.95 -11.05
CA LEU A 9 10.79 -20.22 -11.32
C LEU A 9 10.69 -19.88 -12.81
N THR A 10 9.51 -20.08 -13.40
CA THR A 10 9.19 -19.71 -14.78
C THR A 10 7.90 -18.90 -14.82
N GLU A 11 7.98 -17.67 -15.34
CA GLU A 11 6.82 -16.82 -15.59
C GLU A 11 5.95 -17.38 -16.74
N THR A 12 4.67 -17.03 -16.71
CA THR A 12 3.70 -17.47 -17.72
C THR A 12 3.07 -16.28 -18.43
N ALA A 13 2.19 -16.56 -19.41
CA ALA A 13 1.44 -15.51 -20.09
C ALA A 13 0.41 -14.79 -19.18
N ILE A 14 0.09 -15.37 -18.01
CA ILE A 14 -0.80 -14.75 -17.02
C ILE A 14 0.07 -14.01 -15.99
N PRO A 15 -0.04 -12.68 -15.84
CA PRO A 15 0.80 -11.91 -14.94
C PRO A 15 0.73 -12.41 -13.48
N GLY A 16 1.90 -12.72 -12.92
CA GLY A 16 2.08 -13.23 -11.56
C GLY A 16 1.83 -14.74 -11.38
N LEU A 17 1.23 -15.43 -12.37
CA LEU A 17 1.12 -16.88 -12.35
C LEU A 17 2.49 -17.45 -12.73
N VAL A 18 3.08 -18.25 -11.84
CA VAL A 18 4.42 -18.81 -12.05
C VAL A 18 4.43 -20.31 -11.82
N ILE A 19 5.20 -21.00 -12.65
CA ILE A 19 5.44 -22.44 -12.55
C ILE A 19 6.80 -22.63 -11.87
N LEU A 20 6.86 -23.55 -10.91
CA LEU A 20 8.08 -23.90 -10.21
C LEU A 20 8.46 -25.34 -10.50
N ASP A 21 9.71 -25.55 -10.92
CA ASP A 21 10.34 -26.87 -10.91
C ASP A 21 10.97 -27.09 -9.52
N LEU A 22 10.64 -28.21 -8.88
CA LEU A 22 11.04 -28.55 -7.52
C LEU A 22 12.08 -29.68 -7.52
N PRO A 23 13.14 -29.58 -6.72
CA PRO A 23 14.02 -30.71 -6.45
C PRO A 23 13.27 -31.85 -5.75
N VAL A 24 13.30 -33.04 -6.35
CA VAL A 24 12.73 -34.27 -5.77
C VAL A 24 13.86 -35.28 -5.57
N HIS A 25 14.06 -35.68 -4.32
CA HIS A 25 15.12 -36.60 -3.92
C HIS A 25 14.53 -37.97 -3.66
N GLY A 26 14.76 -38.91 -4.59
CA GLY A 26 14.30 -40.29 -4.49
C GLY A 26 15.32 -41.24 -3.87
N ASP A 27 14.85 -42.21 -3.08
CA ASP A 27 15.61 -43.36 -2.63
C ASP A 27 14.74 -44.64 -2.66
N ASN A 28 15.22 -45.74 -2.07
CA ASN A 28 14.51 -47.02 -2.05
C ASN A 28 13.23 -47.03 -1.16
N ARG A 29 12.93 -45.95 -0.45
CA ARG A 29 11.76 -45.79 0.43
C ARG A 29 10.71 -44.85 -0.16
N GLY A 30 10.99 -44.19 -1.28
CA GLY A 30 10.11 -43.20 -1.91
C GLY A 30 10.87 -41.96 -2.31
N TRP A 31 10.25 -40.79 -2.16
CA TRP A 31 10.90 -39.50 -2.46
C TRP A 31 10.59 -38.44 -1.40
N PHE A 32 11.48 -37.46 -1.31
CA PHE A 32 11.35 -36.29 -0.46
C PHE A 32 11.43 -35.02 -1.31
N LYS A 33 10.62 -34.01 -0.98
CA LYS A 33 10.72 -32.67 -1.54
C LYS A 33 10.45 -31.62 -0.48
N GLU A 34 11.10 -30.47 -0.58
CA GLU A 34 10.69 -29.27 0.13
C GLU A 34 9.54 -28.64 -0.65
N ASN A 35 8.32 -28.99 -0.29
CA ASN A 35 7.15 -28.53 -1.05
C ASN A 35 7.00 -27.00 -1.00
N TRP A 36 7.29 -26.40 0.15
CA TRP A 36 7.35 -24.95 0.37
C TRP A 36 8.49 -24.64 1.33
N GLN A 37 9.38 -23.73 0.92
CA GLN A 37 10.44 -23.19 1.76
C GLN A 37 10.51 -21.68 1.47
N ARG A 38 10.06 -20.85 2.41
CA ARG A 38 9.86 -19.42 2.18
C ARG A 38 11.14 -18.73 1.67
N GLU A 39 12.26 -18.87 2.37
CA GLU A 39 13.53 -18.21 2.02
C GLU A 39 14.00 -18.50 0.58
N LYS A 40 13.96 -19.76 0.15
CA LYS A 40 14.35 -20.19 -1.20
C LYS A 40 13.38 -19.66 -2.26
N MET A 41 12.09 -19.65 -1.97
CA MET A 41 11.08 -19.14 -2.90
C MET A 41 11.19 -17.62 -3.08
N LEU A 42 11.40 -16.88 -1.99
CA LEU A 42 11.61 -15.44 -2.05
C LEU A 42 12.92 -15.08 -2.77
N ALA A 43 13.99 -15.83 -2.55
CA ALA A 43 15.25 -15.64 -3.24
C ALA A 43 15.14 -15.84 -4.76
N LEU A 44 14.15 -16.61 -5.23
CA LEU A 44 13.83 -16.78 -6.65
C LEU A 44 12.89 -15.70 -7.21
N GLY A 45 12.46 -14.74 -6.39
CA GLY A 45 11.55 -13.67 -6.80
C GLY A 45 10.07 -14.00 -6.64
N LEU A 46 9.70 -15.11 -5.98
CA LEU A 46 8.31 -15.37 -5.65
C LEU A 46 7.83 -14.32 -4.62
N PRO A 47 6.64 -13.73 -4.78
CA PRO A 47 6.10 -12.83 -3.76
C PRO A 47 5.89 -13.55 -2.44
N ASP A 48 6.19 -12.87 -1.33
CA ASP A 48 5.87 -13.38 -0.01
C ASP A 48 4.37 -13.28 0.25
N PHE A 49 3.67 -14.38 -0.01
CA PHE A 49 2.24 -14.45 0.18
C PHE A 49 1.85 -14.85 1.61
N GLY A 50 2.77 -15.38 2.43
CA GLY A 50 2.53 -15.71 3.84
C GLY A 50 1.40 -16.74 4.05
N PRO A 51 1.61 -18.03 3.71
CA PRO A 51 0.56 -19.03 3.80
C PRO A 51 0.09 -19.25 5.25
N VAL A 52 -1.23 -19.21 5.46
CA VAL A 52 -1.88 -19.37 6.78
C VAL A 52 -2.63 -20.70 6.90
N GLN A 53 -2.87 -21.38 5.78
CA GLN A 53 -3.63 -22.62 5.73
C GLN A 53 -3.07 -23.54 4.64
N ASN A 54 -2.99 -24.83 4.96
CA ASN A 54 -2.67 -25.91 4.02
C ASN A 54 -3.90 -26.79 3.81
N ASN A 55 -4.19 -27.09 2.55
CA ASN A 55 -5.34 -27.85 2.12
C ASN A 55 -4.89 -29.07 1.33
N ILE A 56 -5.62 -30.18 1.47
CA ILE A 56 -5.36 -31.42 0.73
C ILE A 56 -6.69 -31.94 0.18
N SER A 57 -6.74 -32.17 -1.12
CA SER A 57 -7.81 -32.90 -1.79
C SER A 57 -7.28 -34.25 -2.25
N PHE A 58 -7.82 -35.32 -1.68
CA PHE A 58 -7.55 -36.68 -2.13
C PHE A 58 -8.57 -37.09 -3.19
N ASN A 59 -8.11 -37.62 -4.31
CA ASN A 59 -8.93 -38.01 -5.45
C ASN A 59 -8.58 -39.45 -5.82
N GLY A 60 -9.49 -40.39 -5.52
CA GLY A 60 -9.21 -41.82 -5.68
C GLY A 60 -9.29 -42.33 -7.12
N LYS A 61 -9.81 -41.55 -8.07
CA LYS A 61 -9.97 -41.97 -9.47
C LYS A 61 -9.22 -41.04 -10.42
N THR A 62 -8.82 -41.62 -11.54
CA THR A 62 -8.38 -40.85 -12.72
C THR A 62 -9.58 -40.11 -13.32
N GLY A 63 -9.36 -38.90 -13.83
CA GLY A 63 -10.40 -38.06 -14.43
C GLY A 63 -11.24 -37.25 -13.44
N THR A 64 -10.99 -37.30 -12.13
CA THR A 64 -11.63 -36.35 -11.21
C THR A 64 -11.26 -34.92 -11.59
N THR A 65 -12.25 -34.11 -11.96
CA THR A 65 -12.04 -32.75 -12.49
C THR A 65 -12.75 -31.73 -11.60
N ARG A 66 -12.02 -30.69 -11.16
CA ARG A 66 -12.57 -29.59 -10.34
C ARG A 66 -12.86 -28.37 -11.21
N GLY A 67 -13.94 -27.64 -10.94
CA GLY A 67 -14.26 -26.40 -11.69
C GLY A 67 -13.16 -25.34 -11.66
N ILE A 68 -13.27 -24.35 -12.55
CA ILE A 68 -12.35 -23.19 -12.60
C ILE A 68 -12.86 -22.14 -11.62
N HIS A 69 -12.15 -21.97 -10.50
CA HIS A 69 -12.51 -21.07 -9.41
C HIS A 69 -11.43 -19.99 -9.27
N ALA A 70 -11.81 -18.72 -9.35
CA ALA A 70 -10.93 -17.57 -9.15
C ALA A 70 -11.19 -16.96 -7.78
N GLU A 71 -10.44 -17.41 -6.78
CA GLU A 71 -10.61 -17.00 -5.40
C GLU A 71 -9.90 -15.68 -5.05
N PRO A 72 -10.36 -14.97 -4.01
CA PRO A 72 -9.81 -13.68 -3.63
C PRO A 72 -8.49 -13.76 -2.86
N TRP A 73 -7.78 -14.89 -2.89
CA TRP A 73 -6.50 -15.12 -2.21
C TRP A 73 -5.50 -15.82 -3.13
N ASP A 74 -4.22 -15.73 -2.79
CA ASP A 74 -3.17 -16.40 -3.52
C ASP A 74 -3.08 -17.87 -3.10
N LYS A 75 -2.64 -18.72 -4.02
CA LYS A 75 -2.41 -20.14 -3.77
C LYS A 75 -1.01 -20.56 -4.16
N TYR A 76 -0.50 -21.58 -3.48
CA TYR A 76 0.63 -22.35 -3.95
C TYR A 76 0.20 -23.80 -4.08
N VAL A 77 0.15 -24.30 -5.31
CA VAL A 77 -0.41 -25.59 -5.72
C VAL A 77 0.71 -26.58 -6.01
N SER A 78 0.56 -27.82 -5.55
CA SER A 78 1.51 -28.91 -5.79
C SER A 78 0.81 -30.27 -5.63
N VAL A 79 1.50 -31.35 -5.99
CA VAL A 79 0.98 -32.73 -5.86
C VAL A 79 1.81 -33.52 -4.85
N ALA A 80 1.15 -34.13 -3.87
CA ALA A 80 1.81 -34.97 -2.87
C ALA A 80 1.95 -36.44 -3.32
N THR A 81 1.09 -36.92 -4.22
CA THR A 81 1.20 -38.20 -4.93
C THR A 81 0.30 -38.18 -6.17
N GLY A 82 0.66 -38.96 -7.19
CA GLY A 82 -0.04 -39.03 -8.48
C GLY A 82 0.36 -37.90 -9.44
N ARG A 83 -0.49 -37.65 -10.45
CA ARG A 83 -0.32 -36.59 -11.45
C ARG A 83 -1.63 -35.90 -11.77
N ILE A 84 -1.54 -34.62 -12.11
CA ILE A 84 -2.67 -33.83 -12.61
C ILE A 84 -2.32 -33.08 -13.89
N PHE A 85 -3.35 -32.79 -14.67
CA PHE A 85 -3.35 -31.68 -15.62
C PHE A 85 -4.00 -30.48 -14.96
N GLY A 86 -3.22 -29.43 -14.71
CA GLY A 86 -3.70 -28.16 -14.18
C GLY A 86 -4.05 -27.17 -15.30
N ALA A 87 -5.13 -26.42 -15.10
CA ALA A 87 -5.55 -25.35 -15.99
C ALA A 87 -5.85 -24.08 -15.19
N TRP A 88 -5.26 -22.97 -15.61
CA TRP A 88 -5.46 -21.65 -15.03
C TRP A 88 -5.98 -20.68 -16.05
N VAL A 89 -6.95 -19.86 -15.65
CA VAL A 89 -7.58 -18.85 -16.51
C VAL A 89 -7.58 -17.51 -15.79
N ASP A 90 -7.06 -16.47 -16.42
CA ASP A 90 -7.08 -15.13 -15.81
C ASP A 90 -8.51 -14.57 -15.83
N LEU A 91 -9.15 -14.48 -14.66
CA LEU A 91 -10.51 -13.92 -14.53
C LEU A 91 -10.49 -12.52 -13.92
N ARG A 92 -9.32 -11.86 -13.88
CA ARG A 92 -9.17 -10.49 -13.42
C ARG A 92 -9.54 -9.51 -14.53
N GLU A 93 -10.10 -8.36 -14.15
CA GLU A 93 -10.31 -7.26 -15.08
C GLU A 93 -8.97 -6.78 -15.66
N GLY A 94 -8.86 -6.74 -17.00
CA GLY A 94 -7.65 -6.27 -17.70
C GLY A 94 -7.44 -6.95 -19.06
N ASP A 95 -6.33 -6.61 -19.71
CA ASP A 95 -5.99 -7.05 -21.07
C ASP A 95 -5.76 -8.56 -21.19
N THR A 96 -5.47 -9.23 -20.08
CA THR A 96 -5.24 -10.69 -20.01
C THR A 96 -6.49 -11.48 -19.64
N PHE A 97 -7.64 -10.84 -19.46
CA PHE A 97 -8.89 -11.56 -19.13
C PHE A 97 -9.19 -12.68 -20.14
N GLY A 98 -9.38 -13.89 -19.63
CA GLY A 98 -9.59 -15.10 -20.42
C GLY A 98 -8.31 -15.79 -20.89
N ALA A 99 -7.12 -15.25 -20.62
CA ALA A 99 -5.86 -15.91 -20.95
C ALA A 99 -5.75 -17.25 -20.20
N VAL A 100 -5.23 -18.27 -20.87
CA VAL A 100 -5.16 -19.65 -20.36
C VAL A 100 -3.73 -20.14 -20.28
N VAL A 101 -3.39 -20.80 -19.18
CA VAL A 101 -2.14 -21.53 -18.99
C VAL A 101 -2.47 -22.93 -18.50
N THR A 102 -1.83 -23.95 -19.07
CA THR A 102 -2.01 -25.35 -18.67
C THR A 102 -0.67 -26.01 -18.40
N VAL A 103 -0.59 -26.86 -17.40
CA VAL A 103 0.63 -27.61 -17.08
C VAL A 103 0.31 -28.97 -16.48
N GLU A 104 1.09 -30.00 -16.81
CA GLU A 104 1.10 -31.24 -16.05
C GLU A 104 1.93 -31.06 -14.77
N LEU A 105 1.35 -31.43 -13.62
CA LEU A 105 2.03 -31.44 -12.33
C LEU A 105 2.17 -32.86 -11.80
N ASP A 106 3.39 -33.17 -11.38
CA ASP A 106 3.75 -34.32 -10.56
C ASP A 106 4.42 -33.84 -9.27
N ALA A 107 5.13 -34.72 -8.57
CA ALA A 107 5.87 -34.34 -7.36
C ALA A 107 6.93 -33.26 -7.60
N GLY A 108 7.48 -33.13 -8.81
CA GLY A 108 8.56 -32.23 -9.18
C GLY A 108 8.12 -30.86 -9.67
N ARG A 109 6.82 -30.54 -9.64
CA ARG A 109 6.33 -29.22 -10.02
C ARG A 109 5.31 -28.64 -9.05
N ALA A 110 5.29 -27.31 -9.02
CA ALA A 110 4.28 -26.52 -8.32
C ALA A 110 3.89 -25.29 -9.14
N VAL A 111 2.79 -24.66 -8.77
CA VAL A 111 2.31 -23.42 -9.39
C VAL A 111 1.90 -22.45 -8.30
N TYR A 112 2.43 -21.24 -8.33
CA TYR A 112 1.88 -20.14 -7.56
C TYR A 112 0.83 -19.41 -8.38
N VAL A 113 -0.36 -19.31 -7.81
CA VAL A 113 -1.59 -18.80 -8.43
C VAL A 113 -1.98 -17.51 -7.72
N PRO A 114 -1.86 -16.34 -8.37
CA PRO A 114 -2.33 -15.08 -7.80
C PRO A 114 -3.84 -15.08 -7.61
N ARG A 115 -4.30 -14.26 -6.65
CA ARG A 115 -5.72 -13.97 -6.47
C ARG A 115 -6.39 -13.57 -7.79
N GLY A 116 -7.61 -14.05 -8.01
CA GLY A 116 -8.39 -13.78 -9.21
C GLY A 116 -8.00 -14.58 -10.46
N VAL A 117 -6.92 -15.37 -10.40
CA VAL A 117 -6.63 -16.37 -11.44
C VAL A 117 -7.42 -17.64 -11.12
N GLY A 118 -8.31 -18.02 -12.04
CA GLY A 118 -9.09 -19.23 -11.98
C GLY A 118 -8.20 -20.47 -11.94
N ASN A 119 -8.41 -21.36 -10.98
CA ASN A 119 -7.62 -22.56 -10.78
C ASN A 119 -8.48 -23.82 -10.95
N SER A 120 -8.05 -24.73 -11.82
CA SER A 120 -8.70 -26.03 -12.04
C SER A 120 -7.66 -27.13 -12.26
N TYR A 121 -8.09 -28.38 -12.07
CA TYR A 121 -7.29 -29.54 -12.45
C TYR A 121 -8.14 -30.76 -12.79
N GLN A 122 -7.53 -31.68 -13.53
CA GLN A 122 -8.00 -33.03 -13.82
C GLN A 122 -6.95 -34.04 -13.36
N THR A 123 -7.34 -35.07 -12.60
CA THR A 123 -6.41 -36.14 -12.20
C THR A 123 -6.06 -37.04 -13.38
N LEU A 124 -4.78 -37.36 -13.53
CA LEU A 124 -4.26 -38.25 -14.58
C LEU A 124 -3.89 -39.63 -14.04
N GLU A 125 -3.86 -39.78 -12.72
CA GLU A 125 -3.59 -41.04 -12.02
C GLU A 125 -4.57 -41.22 -10.85
N GLU A 126 -4.82 -42.47 -10.48
CA GLU A 126 -5.57 -42.83 -9.28
C GLU A 126 -4.82 -42.40 -8.01
N ASP A 127 -5.54 -42.34 -6.89
CA ASP A 127 -4.99 -41.98 -5.58
C ASP A 127 -4.15 -40.70 -5.57
N THR A 128 -4.56 -39.70 -6.36
CA THR A 128 -3.86 -38.42 -6.49
C THR A 128 -4.21 -37.49 -5.33
N ALA A 129 -3.18 -36.99 -4.64
CA ALA A 129 -3.31 -36.03 -3.54
C ALA A 129 -2.85 -34.63 -3.99
N TYR A 130 -3.81 -33.77 -4.27
CA TYR A 130 -3.59 -32.37 -4.62
C TYR A 130 -3.44 -31.55 -3.33
N THR A 131 -2.33 -30.83 -3.17
CA THR A 131 -2.06 -29.99 -1.99
C THR A 131 -1.93 -28.53 -2.40
N TYR A 132 -2.50 -27.64 -1.58
CA TYR A 132 -2.33 -26.22 -1.81
C TYR A 132 -2.30 -25.40 -0.53
N LEU A 133 -1.36 -24.46 -0.49
CA LEU A 133 -1.28 -23.43 0.54
C LEU A 133 -2.10 -22.22 0.11
N VAL A 134 -2.70 -21.51 1.06
CA VAL A 134 -3.42 -20.25 0.82
C VAL A 134 -3.02 -19.20 1.85
N ASN A 135 -3.12 -17.93 1.48
CA ASN A 135 -2.83 -16.82 2.41
C ASN A 135 -4.07 -16.20 3.05
N ASP A 136 -5.28 -16.66 2.74
CA ASP A 136 -6.48 -16.24 3.44
C ASP A 136 -7.29 -17.44 3.93
N HIS A 137 -8.09 -17.22 4.97
CA HIS A 137 -8.95 -18.24 5.53
C HIS A 137 -10.13 -18.50 4.58
N TRP A 138 -10.37 -19.78 4.29
CA TRP A 138 -11.57 -20.15 3.56
C TRP A 138 -12.82 -19.74 4.35
N SER A 139 -13.75 -19.06 3.70
CA SER A 139 -15.04 -18.68 4.26
C SER A 139 -16.17 -19.15 3.34
N PRO A 140 -17.23 -19.78 3.88
CA PRO A 140 -18.40 -20.16 3.09
C PRO A 140 -19.19 -18.94 2.56
N ALA A 141 -18.94 -17.75 3.11
CA ALA A 141 -19.57 -16.50 2.69
C ALA A 141 -18.77 -15.75 1.60
N ALA A 142 -17.57 -16.24 1.25
CA ALA A 142 -16.76 -15.60 0.20
C ALA A 142 -17.45 -15.77 -1.17
N SER A 143 -17.65 -14.66 -1.87
CA SER A 143 -18.04 -14.67 -3.28
C SER A 143 -16.78 -14.71 -4.13
N TYR A 144 -16.71 -15.64 -5.07
CA TYR A 144 -15.59 -15.76 -6.02
C TYR A 144 -16.12 -15.97 -7.43
N THR A 145 -15.26 -15.70 -8.40
CA THR A 145 -15.60 -15.77 -9.83
C THR A 145 -15.39 -17.19 -10.33
N PHE A 146 -16.29 -17.65 -11.22
CA PHE A 146 -16.30 -19.02 -11.72
C PHE A 146 -16.28 -19.03 -13.24
N LEU A 147 -15.65 -20.04 -13.83
CA LEU A 147 -15.74 -20.31 -15.26
C LEU A 147 -16.14 -21.78 -15.49
N ASN A 148 -16.96 -21.99 -16.52
CA ASN A 148 -17.34 -23.33 -16.96
C ASN A 148 -16.15 -24.08 -17.58
N LEU A 149 -15.97 -25.34 -17.20
CA LEU A 149 -14.90 -26.20 -17.72
C LEU A 149 -14.98 -26.42 -19.23
N ALA A 150 -16.18 -26.43 -19.79
CA ALA A 150 -16.45 -26.68 -21.20
C ALA A 150 -16.49 -25.38 -22.02
N ASP A 151 -16.01 -24.25 -21.50
CA ASP A 151 -16.08 -22.97 -22.18
C ASP A 151 -15.28 -22.99 -23.49
N GLU A 152 -15.97 -22.68 -24.59
CA GLU A 152 -15.45 -22.79 -25.94
C GLU A 152 -14.40 -21.71 -26.27
N THR A 153 -14.40 -20.61 -25.50
CA THR A 153 -13.48 -19.49 -25.71
C THR A 153 -12.17 -19.69 -24.94
N ALA A 154 -12.24 -20.21 -23.70
CA ALA A 154 -11.05 -20.64 -22.96
C ALA A 154 -10.35 -21.83 -23.66
N ASN A 155 -11.13 -22.68 -24.36
CA ASN A 155 -10.63 -23.73 -25.26
C ASN A 155 -9.55 -24.64 -24.62
N ILE A 156 -9.73 -24.98 -23.36
CA ILE A 156 -8.80 -25.84 -22.60
C ILE A 156 -8.81 -27.25 -23.21
N GLN A 157 -7.63 -27.73 -23.61
CA GLN A 157 -7.46 -29.07 -24.17
C GLN A 157 -7.36 -30.11 -23.03
N TRP A 158 -8.49 -30.47 -22.44
CA TRP A 158 -8.56 -31.47 -21.37
C TRP A 158 -8.06 -32.85 -21.84
N PRO A 159 -7.10 -33.49 -21.14
CA PRO A 159 -6.55 -34.79 -21.55
C PRO A 159 -7.57 -35.93 -21.60
N ILE A 160 -8.56 -35.89 -20.71
CA ILE A 160 -9.72 -36.79 -20.67
C ILE A 160 -10.95 -35.96 -21.00
N ALA A 161 -11.77 -36.44 -21.94
CA ALA A 161 -12.96 -35.75 -22.39
C ALA A 161 -13.90 -35.44 -21.21
N LEU A 162 -14.50 -34.24 -21.21
CA LEU A 162 -15.36 -33.79 -20.10
C LEU A 162 -16.62 -34.65 -19.90
N ASP A 163 -17.01 -35.43 -20.92
CA ASP A 163 -18.12 -36.39 -20.84
C ASP A 163 -17.74 -37.69 -20.10
N ASP A 164 -16.44 -37.97 -19.97
CA ASP A 164 -15.88 -39.21 -19.42
C ASP A 164 -15.29 -39.03 -18.00
N VAL A 165 -15.58 -37.91 -17.34
CA VAL A 165 -14.97 -37.51 -16.06
C VAL A 165 -15.98 -37.24 -14.96
N GLU A 166 -15.50 -37.26 -13.71
CA GLU A 166 -16.29 -36.89 -12.54
C GLU A 166 -16.21 -35.37 -12.30
N ILE A 167 -17.31 -34.67 -12.56
CA ILE A 167 -17.49 -33.22 -12.33
C ILE A 167 -18.68 -33.01 -11.39
N SER A 168 -18.60 -32.01 -10.50
CA SER A 168 -19.73 -31.68 -9.63
C SER A 168 -20.86 -30.99 -10.42
N ALA A 169 -22.12 -31.22 -10.01
CA ALA A 169 -23.27 -30.53 -10.62
C ALA A 169 -23.17 -28.99 -10.52
N LYS A 170 -22.51 -28.48 -9.46
CA LYS A 170 -22.26 -27.05 -9.30
C LYS A 170 -21.33 -26.52 -10.40
N ASP A 171 -20.21 -27.21 -10.64
CA ASP A 171 -19.21 -26.80 -11.63
C ASP A 171 -19.75 -26.87 -13.06
N GLN A 172 -20.65 -27.81 -13.36
CA GLN A 172 -21.33 -27.90 -14.66
C GLN A 172 -22.21 -26.68 -14.95
N ALA A 173 -22.74 -26.03 -13.91
CA ALA A 173 -23.64 -24.90 -14.01
C ALA A 173 -22.93 -23.53 -13.99
N HIS A 174 -21.59 -23.50 -13.99
CA HIS A 174 -20.84 -22.25 -14.02
C HIS A 174 -21.03 -21.48 -15.34
N PRO A 175 -20.89 -20.14 -15.31
CA PRO A 175 -21.10 -19.30 -16.50
C PRO A 175 -20.03 -19.53 -17.56
N ARG A 176 -20.37 -19.22 -18.81
CA ARG A 176 -19.42 -19.07 -19.92
C ARG A 176 -18.63 -17.77 -19.75
N LEU A 177 -17.45 -17.66 -20.36
CA LEU A 177 -16.54 -16.53 -20.19
C LEU A 177 -17.19 -15.19 -20.54
N GLY A 178 -18.06 -15.17 -21.56
CA GLY A 178 -18.81 -13.96 -21.94
C GLY A 178 -19.81 -13.47 -20.88
N ASP A 179 -20.23 -14.34 -19.96
CA ASP A 179 -21.14 -14.04 -18.86
C ASP A 179 -20.41 -13.91 -17.50
N VAL A 180 -19.08 -14.10 -17.49
CA VAL A 180 -18.26 -13.94 -16.29
C VAL A 180 -18.13 -12.46 -15.96
N VAL A 181 -18.46 -12.09 -14.73
CA VAL A 181 -18.11 -10.77 -14.18
C VAL A 181 -16.64 -10.83 -13.74
N PRO A 182 -15.74 -10.03 -14.36
CA PRO A 182 -14.33 -10.06 -14.00
C PRO A 182 -14.11 -9.69 -12.54
N MET A 183 -13.14 -10.35 -11.90
CA MET A 183 -12.71 -9.96 -10.57
C MET A 183 -11.97 -8.62 -10.67
N LYS A 184 -12.53 -7.60 -10.03
CA LYS A 184 -11.88 -6.28 -9.94
C LYS A 184 -10.60 -6.37 -9.11
N GLY A 185 -9.63 -5.54 -9.48
CA GLY A 185 -8.43 -5.34 -8.67
C GLY A 185 -8.77 -4.87 -7.26
N ALA A 186 -7.87 -5.14 -6.31
CA ALA A 186 -7.97 -4.61 -4.97
C ALA A 186 -7.89 -3.08 -5.00
N ARG A 187 -8.65 -2.41 -4.13
CA ARG A 187 -8.77 -0.95 -4.13
C ARG A 187 -7.81 -0.32 -3.11
N THR A 188 -7.47 0.94 -3.33
CA THR A 188 -6.85 1.78 -2.30
C THR A 188 -7.93 2.41 -1.41
N LEU A 189 -7.74 2.38 -0.09
CA LEU A 189 -8.54 3.12 0.88
C LEU A 189 -7.80 4.40 1.30
N VAL A 190 -8.41 5.57 1.11
CA VAL A 190 -7.86 6.86 1.56
C VAL A 190 -8.63 7.36 2.78
N LEU A 191 -7.93 7.44 3.91
CA LEU A 191 -8.44 7.97 5.17
C LEU A 191 -8.09 9.47 5.28
N GLY A 192 -9.00 10.26 5.86
CA GLY A 192 -8.81 11.71 5.97
C GLY A 192 -9.14 12.45 4.67
N ALA A 193 -10.10 11.92 3.90
CA ALA A 193 -10.44 12.41 2.56
C ALA A 193 -10.87 13.89 2.47
N GLY A 194 -11.32 14.48 3.58
CA GLY A 194 -11.69 15.90 3.65
C GLY A 194 -10.54 16.86 3.93
N GLY A 195 -9.34 16.36 4.23
CA GLY A 195 -8.15 17.17 4.47
C GLY A 195 -7.46 17.62 3.18
N GLN A 196 -6.50 18.55 3.31
CA GLN A 196 -5.79 19.14 2.15
C GLN A 196 -5.15 18.07 1.25
N LEU A 197 -4.50 17.07 1.85
CA LEU A 197 -3.90 15.96 1.12
C LEU A 197 -4.95 14.96 0.60
N GLY A 198 -5.98 14.65 1.39
CA GLY A 198 -7.07 13.77 0.97
C GLY A 198 -7.77 14.26 -0.31
N LEU A 199 -7.93 15.58 -0.46
CA LEU A 199 -8.44 16.21 -1.68
C LEU A 199 -7.48 16.05 -2.85
N ALA A 200 -6.18 16.31 -2.65
CA ALA A 200 -5.17 16.21 -3.71
C ALA A 200 -4.97 14.77 -4.21
N LEU A 201 -5.06 13.78 -3.31
CA LEU A 201 -4.95 12.36 -3.65
C LEU A 201 -6.00 11.90 -4.67
N ARG A 202 -7.13 12.60 -4.83
CA ARG A 202 -8.17 12.24 -5.82
C ARG A 202 -7.70 12.27 -7.26
N ALA A 203 -6.75 13.16 -7.58
CA ALA A 203 -6.18 13.22 -8.91
C ALA A 203 -5.29 12.01 -9.21
N GLU A 204 -4.58 11.51 -8.19
CA GLU A 204 -3.62 10.41 -8.31
C GLU A 204 -4.26 9.02 -8.17
N PHE A 205 -5.39 8.91 -7.47
CA PHE A 205 -6.09 7.65 -7.19
C PHE A 205 -7.60 7.78 -7.46
N PRO A 206 -8.04 7.99 -8.72
CA PRO A 206 -9.45 8.25 -9.03
C PRO A 206 -10.40 7.09 -8.64
N ASP A 207 -9.89 5.86 -8.65
CA ASP A 207 -10.67 4.64 -8.33
C ASP A 207 -10.57 4.22 -6.85
N ALA A 208 -9.88 5.01 -6.02
CA ALA A 208 -9.78 4.74 -4.59
C ALA A 208 -11.11 5.02 -3.85
N GLU A 209 -11.29 4.34 -2.73
CA GLU A 209 -12.36 4.66 -1.81
C GLU A 209 -11.91 5.75 -0.84
N TYR A 210 -12.66 6.84 -0.78
CA TYR A 210 -12.36 8.00 0.06
C TYR A 210 -13.33 8.06 1.22
N VAL A 211 -12.79 8.00 2.45
CA VAL A 211 -13.60 8.09 3.67
C VAL A 211 -13.18 9.28 4.51
N SER A 212 -14.19 10.02 4.96
CA SER A 212 -14.03 11.06 5.98
C SER A 212 -14.15 10.44 7.37
N ARG A 213 -13.91 11.25 8.42
CA ARG A 213 -14.14 10.83 9.80
C ARG A 213 -15.60 10.42 10.05
N ALA A 214 -16.56 10.98 9.31
CA ALA A 214 -17.97 10.63 9.45
C ALA A 214 -18.30 9.22 8.92
N ASP A 215 -17.54 8.75 7.93
CA ASP A 215 -17.71 7.44 7.31
C ASP A 215 -16.87 6.37 8.02
N PHE A 216 -15.69 6.77 8.53
CA PHE A 216 -14.75 5.92 9.23
C PHE A 216 -13.97 6.74 10.26
N ASP A 217 -14.34 6.66 11.53
CA ASP A 217 -13.53 7.23 12.60
C ASP A 217 -12.39 6.26 12.91
N VAL A 218 -11.18 6.63 12.50
CA VAL A 218 -9.96 5.85 12.71
C VAL A 218 -9.66 5.58 14.19
N ALA A 219 -10.17 6.41 15.10
CA ALA A 219 -9.99 6.26 16.54
C ALA A 219 -11.07 5.37 17.18
N ASP A 220 -12.14 5.01 16.47
CA ASP A 220 -13.19 4.12 16.95
C ASP A 220 -12.94 2.67 16.46
N PRO A 221 -12.61 1.72 17.36
CA PRO A 221 -12.45 0.32 17.00
C PRO A 221 -13.67 -0.29 16.30
N ALA A 222 -14.88 0.21 16.55
CA ALA A 222 -16.09 -0.31 15.91
C ALA A 222 -16.08 -0.09 14.39
N SER A 223 -15.47 1.01 13.90
CA SER A 223 -15.33 1.33 12.47
C SER A 223 -14.62 0.23 11.67
N TYR A 224 -13.77 -0.58 12.32
CA TYR A 224 -12.95 -1.59 11.67
C TYR A 224 -13.68 -2.93 11.44
N THR A 225 -14.81 -3.14 12.12
CA THR A 225 -15.51 -4.43 12.13
C THR A 225 -16.46 -4.64 10.95
N SER A 226 -16.96 -3.55 10.35
CA SER A 226 -17.93 -3.59 9.26
C SER A 226 -17.30 -3.66 7.86
N ARG A 227 -15.97 -3.51 7.77
CA ARG A 227 -15.25 -3.42 6.51
C ARG A 227 -14.67 -4.75 6.09
N HIS A 228 -14.90 -5.12 4.82
CA HIS A 228 -14.27 -6.29 4.21
C HIS A 228 -12.86 -5.92 3.73
N TRP A 229 -11.87 -6.14 4.59
CA TRP A 229 -10.48 -5.72 4.33
C TRP A 229 -9.84 -6.41 3.12
N GLY A 230 -10.34 -7.58 2.70
CA GLY A 230 -9.90 -8.29 1.50
C GLY A 230 -10.17 -7.55 0.18
N ASP A 231 -11.03 -6.53 0.19
CA ASP A 231 -11.33 -5.68 -0.98
C ASP A 231 -10.24 -4.64 -1.26
N TYR A 232 -9.29 -4.47 -0.34
CA TYR A 232 -8.22 -3.48 -0.43
C TYR A 232 -6.85 -4.15 -0.56
N ASP A 233 -5.91 -3.44 -1.15
CA ASP A 233 -4.48 -3.79 -1.12
C ASP A 233 -3.66 -2.73 -0.37
N THR A 234 -4.19 -1.51 -0.25
CA THR A 234 -3.48 -0.34 0.21
C THR A 234 -4.38 0.52 1.08
N ILE A 235 -3.82 1.03 2.18
CA ILE A 235 -4.40 2.08 3.00
C ILE A 235 -3.47 3.30 2.92
N ILE A 236 -3.99 4.45 2.50
CA ILE A 236 -3.32 5.74 2.61
C ILE A 236 -3.93 6.50 3.78
N ASN A 237 -3.19 6.58 4.87
CA ASN A 237 -3.58 7.33 6.05
C ASN A 237 -3.12 8.80 5.95
N ALA A 238 -4.00 9.66 5.45
CA ALA A 238 -3.86 11.12 5.48
C ALA A 238 -4.63 11.77 6.64
N ALA A 239 -5.20 10.98 7.55
CA ALA A 239 -5.86 11.47 8.76
C ALA A 239 -4.84 11.74 9.86
N ALA A 240 -4.95 12.92 10.50
CA ALA A 240 -4.14 13.28 11.65
C ALA A 240 -4.82 14.38 12.46
N TYR A 241 -4.51 14.44 13.75
CA TYR A 241 -4.70 15.63 14.57
C TYR A 241 -3.54 16.58 14.33
N THR A 242 -3.80 17.73 13.69
CA THR A 242 -2.78 18.68 13.20
C THR A 242 -2.77 20.02 13.94
N LYS A 243 -3.62 20.20 14.95
CA LYS A 243 -3.68 21.44 15.73
C LYS A 243 -2.58 21.46 16.80
N VAL A 244 -1.36 21.81 16.38
CA VAL A 244 -0.13 21.68 17.18
C VAL A 244 -0.24 22.33 18.57
N ASP A 245 -0.74 23.56 18.68
CA ASP A 245 -0.87 24.24 19.98
C ASP A 245 -1.98 23.67 20.85
N GLU A 246 -3.11 23.29 20.24
CA GLU A 246 -4.23 22.69 20.96
C GLU A 246 -3.82 21.34 21.57
N ALA A 247 -2.89 20.61 20.94
CA ALA A 247 -2.36 19.35 21.46
C ALA A 247 -1.66 19.47 22.82
N GLU A 248 -1.17 20.64 23.21
CA GLU A 248 -0.56 20.87 24.53
C GLU A 248 -1.59 21.06 25.65
N THR A 249 -2.84 21.33 25.29
CA THR A 249 -3.91 21.55 26.28
C THR A 249 -4.34 20.23 26.91
N ALA A 250 -4.95 20.32 28.10
CA ALA A 250 -5.46 19.13 28.80
C ALA A 250 -6.51 18.34 28.00
N THR A 251 -7.28 19.02 27.15
CA THR A 251 -8.29 18.40 26.28
C THR A 251 -7.71 17.94 24.95
N GLY A 252 -6.79 18.70 24.34
CA GLY A 252 -6.23 18.33 23.05
C GLY A 252 -5.16 17.24 23.12
N ARG A 253 -4.48 17.07 24.26
CA ARG A 253 -3.51 15.98 24.46
C ARG A 253 -4.13 14.59 24.28
N PRO A 254 -5.22 14.21 24.98
CA PRO A 254 -5.85 12.91 24.73
C PRO A 254 -6.38 12.76 23.29
N ASP A 255 -6.91 13.82 22.68
CA ASP A 255 -7.37 13.79 21.29
C ASP A 255 -6.23 13.54 20.29
N ALA A 256 -5.07 14.18 20.50
CA ALA A 256 -3.89 13.97 19.69
C ALA A 256 -3.38 12.53 19.81
N TRP A 257 -3.33 11.97 21.02
CA TRP A 257 -2.94 10.57 21.24
C TRP A 257 -3.93 9.59 20.64
N ALA A 258 -5.24 9.84 20.77
CA ALA A 258 -6.26 8.99 20.18
C ALA A 258 -6.16 8.94 18.64
N ALA A 259 -6.05 10.11 18.00
CA ALA A 259 -6.06 10.23 16.54
C ALA A 259 -4.71 9.88 15.88
N ASN A 260 -3.57 10.22 16.51
CA ASN A 260 -2.26 10.00 15.90
C ASN A 260 -1.60 8.69 16.37
N VAL A 261 -1.96 8.13 17.53
CA VAL A 261 -1.31 6.94 18.08
C VAL A 261 -2.26 5.75 18.12
N SER A 262 -3.34 5.81 18.89
CA SER A 262 -4.26 4.68 19.06
C SER A 262 -4.90 4.25 17.74
N ALA A 263 -5.37 5.22 16.96
CA ALA A 263 -5.90 4.98 15.62
C ALA A 263 -4.86 4.33 14.69
N VAL A 264 -3.62 4.79 14.73
CA VAL A 264 -2.54 4.25 13.90
C VAL A 264 -2.15 2.84 14.31
N ALA A 265 -2.19 2.51 15.61
CA ALA A 265 -1.98 1.14 16.09
C ALA A 265 -3.05 0.17 15.53
N LEU A 266 -4.32 0.60 15.47
CA LEU A 266 -5.39 -0.19 14.87
C LEU A 266 -5.17 -0.38 13.36
N LEU A 267 -4.81 0.69 12.65
CA LEU A 267 -4.47 0.61 11.22
C LEU A 267 -3.28 -0.30 10.95
N ALA A 268 -2.23 -0.23 11.75
CA ALA A 268 -1.05 -1.09 11.63
C ALA A 268 -1.41 -2.57 11.85
N SER A 269 -2.26 -2.86 12.84
CA SER A 269 -2.77 -4.20 13.11
C SER A 269 -3.57 -4.74 11.92
N VAL A 270 -4.51 -3.95 11.40
CA VAL A 270 -5.31 -4.34 10.22
C VAL A 270 -4.46 -4.52 8.98
N ALA A 271 -3.53 -3.60 8.70
CA ALA A 271 -2.65 -3.70 7.56
C ALA A 271 -1.77 -4.97 7.64
N THR A 272 -1.24 -5.29 8.82
CA THR A 272 -0.45 -6.50 9.03
C THR A 272 -1.30 -7.76 8.86
N ALA A 273 -2.46 -7.83 9.51
CA ALA A 273 -3.35 -9.00 9.47
C ALA A 273 -3.85 -9.31 8.06
N ASN A 274 -4.08 -8.28 7.25
CA ASN A 274 -4.61 -8.40 5.88
C ASN A 274 -3.52 -8.23 4.80
N ARG A 275 -2.24 -8.12 5.21
CA ARG A 275 -1.07 -7.90 4.32
C ARG A 275 -1.23 -6.71 3.36
N LEU A 276 -1.90 -5.66 3.82
CA LEU A 276 -2.10 -4.41 3.09
C LEU A 276 -0.84 -3.56 3.16
N THR A 277 -0.58 -2.78 2.11
CA THR A 277 0.41 -1.70 2.15
C THR A 277 -0.17 -0.53 2.95
N LEU A 278 0.53 -0.08 3.99
CA LEU A 278 0.16 1.09 4.77
C LEU A 278 1.04 2.29 4.43
N VAL A 279 0.48 3.30 3.76
CA VAL A 279 1.10 4.62 3.62
C VAL A 279 0.66 5.49 4.80
N HIS A 280 1.61 5.97 5.59
CA HIS A 280 1.35 6.89 6.71
C HIS A 280 2.05 8.22 6.50
N VAL A 281 1.28 9.30 6.48
CA VAL A 281 1.82 10.65 6.35
C VAL A 281 2.27 11.13 7.73
N SER A 282 3.56 11.41 7.85
CA SER A 282 4.20 11.87 9.08
C SER A 282 4.69 13.33 8.97
N SER A 283 5.53 13.76 9.90
CA SER A 283 5.97 15.16 10.01
C SER A 283 7.44 15.27 10.40
N ASP A 284 8.07 16.37 10.00
CA ASP A 284 9.32 16.90 10.54
C ASP A 284 9.33 17.07 12.07
N TYR A 285 8.18 17.26 12.71
CA TYR A 285 8.07 17.47 14.17
C TYR A 285 8.45 16.24 15.00
N VAL A 286 8.79 15.12 14.36
CA VAL A 286 9.38 13.95 15.01
C VAL A 286 10.83 14.21 15.47
N PHE A 287 11.42 15.34 15.06
CA PHE A 287 12.75 15.81 15.44
C PHE A 287 12.70 17.13 16.24
N ASP A 288 13.80 17.45 16.92
CA ASP A 288 13.92 18.70 17.70
C ASP A 288 14.31 19.93 16.88
N GLY A 289 14.77 19.74 15.64
CA GLY A 289 15.21 20.82 14.78
C GLY A 289 16.57 21.43 15.16
N THR A 290 17.39 20.73 15.93
CA THR A 290 18.74 21.21 16.31
C THR A 290 19.80 20.91 15.26
N ALA A 291 19.56 19.91 14.39
CA ALA A 291 20.40 19.61 13.24
C ALA A 291 20.05 20.49 12.03
N ALA A 292 21.00 20.64 11.10
CA ALA A 292 20.77 21.38 9.87
C ALA A 292 19.82 20.65 8.91
N GLU A 293 19.91 19.32 8.87
CA GLU A 293 19.08 18.43 8.08
C GLU A 293 18.73 17.18 8.87
N HIS A 294 17.57 16.58 8.59
CA HIS A 294 17.05 15.41 9.31
C HIS A 294 16.83 14.20 8.39
N PRO A 295 17.80 13.29 8.25
CA PRO A 295 17.68 12.10 7.39
C PRO A 295 16.69 11.07 7.96
N GLU A 296 16.25 10.12 7.12
CA GLU A 296 15.21 9.17 7.50
C GLU A 296 15.58 8.21 8.64
N ASP A 297 16.89 7.96 8.85
CA ASP A 297 17.45 7.09 9.89
C ASP A 297 17.79 7.81 11.20
N GLU A 298 17.55 9.14 11.27
CA GLU A 298 17.72 9.90 12.51
C GLU A 298 16.78 9.40 13.62
N ALA A 299 17.31 9.33 14.85
CA ALA A 299 16.53 8.97 16.02
C ALA A 299 15.55 10.07 16.40
N PHE A 300 14.34 9.68 16.84
CA PHE A 300 13.30 10.62 17.24
C PHE A 300 13.71 11.52 18.42
N SER A 301 13.43 12.81 18.30
CA SER A 301 13.70 13.84 19.33
C SER A 301 12.57 14.89 19.42
N PRO A 302 11.28 14.53 19.42
CA PRO A 302 10.19 15.51 19.32
C PRO A 302 10.09 16.42 20.55
N LEU A 303 9.89 17.73 20.33
CA LEU A 303 9.81 18.74 21.41
C LEU A 303 8.46 18.79 22.15
N GLY A 304 7.35 18.54 21.46
CA GLY A 304 5.98 18.75 21.97
C GLY A 304 5.04 17.58 21.66
N VAL A 305 3.80 17.66 22.16
CA VAL A 305 2.82 16.56 22.08
C VAL A 305 2.54 16.13 20.67
N TYR A 306 2.31 17.07 19.75
CA TYR A 306 2.07 16.74 18.35
C TYR A 306 3.22 15.89 17.79
N GLY A 307 4.45 16.36 17.93
CA GLY A 307 5.65 15.64 17.51
C GLY A 307 5.80 14.27 18.17
N GLN A 308 5.57 14.18 19.48
CA GLN A 308 5.60 12.93 20.24
C GLN A 308 4.61 11.90 19.70
N THR A 309 3.38 12.34 19.40
CA THR A 309 2.36 11.45 18.84
C THR A 309 2.67 11.03 17.41
N LYS A 310 3.28 11.90 16.59
CA LYS A 310 3.75 11.54 15.24
C LYS A 310 4.93 10.57 15.27
N ALA A 311 5.89 10.77 16.17
CA ALA A 311 7.02 9.85 16.35
C ALA A 311 6.56 8.47 16.84
N ALA A 312 5.60 8.43 17.77
CA ALA A 312 4.97 7.19 18.19
C ALA A 312 4.23 6.49 17.03
N ALA A 313 3.55 7.25 16.16
CA ALA A 313 2.92 6.72 14.96
C ALA A 313 3.93 6.10 14.01
N ASP A 314 5.05 6.78 13.72
CA ASP A 314 6.13 6.25 12.89
C ASP A 314 6.67 4.93 13.45
N ALA A 315 6.92 4.88 14.77
CA ALA A 315 7.39 3.66 15.42
C ALA A 315 6.39 2.50 15.26
N LEU A 316 5.08 2.76 15.40
CA LEU A 316 4.05 1.73 15.18
C LEU A 316 3.99 1.28 13.73
N VAL A 317 3.99 2.21 12.77
CA VAL A 317 3.90 1.90 11.33
C VAL A 317 5.13 1.14 10.85
N SER A 318 6.31 1.41 11.43
CA SER A 318 7.54 0.69 11.09
C SER A 318 7.48 -0.82 11.35
N THR A 319 6.52 -1.28 12.18
CA THR A 319 6.29 -2.70 12.46
C THR A 319 5.45 -3.40 11.39
N VAL A 320 4.78 -2.64 10.51
CA VAL A 320 3.97 -3.19 9.42
C VAL A 320 4.91 -3.63 8.30
N PRO A 321 4.90 -4.89 7.82
CA PRO A 321 5.88 -5.35 6.84
C PRO A 321 5.86 -4.57 5.51
N LYS A 322 4.68 -4.13 5.07
CA LYS A 322 4.48 -3.34 3.86
C LYS A 322 4.07 -1.92 4.25
N HIS A 323 5.03 -1.02 4.43
CA HIS A 323 4.75 0.35 4.81
C HIS A 323 5.54 1.39 4.03
N TYR A 324 4.94 2.56 3.88
CA TYR A 324 5.64 3.80 3.53
C TYR A 324 5.33 4.84 4.59
N ILE A 325 6.33 5.26 5.36
CA ILE A 325 6.21 6.44 6.22
C ILE A 325 6.70 7.63 5.39
N VAL A 326 5.81 8.57 5.10
CA VAL A 326 6.14 9.76 4.30
C VAL A 326 6.22 10.97 5.23
N ARG A 327 7.44 11.32 5.66
CA ARG A 327 7.67 12.51 6.50
C ARG A 327 7.66 13.75 5.62
N THR A 328 6.81 14.71 5.96
CA THR A 328 6.67 15.97 5.21
C THR A 328 6.69 17.16 6.15
N SER A 329 6.74 18.37 5.61
CA SER A 329 6.70 19.60 6.39
C SER A 329 5.94 20.71 5.65
N TRP A 330 5.37 21.63 6.43
CA TRP A 330 4.82 22.91 5.96
C TRP A 330 3.86 22.75 4.77
N VAL A 331 2.86 21.88 4.97
CA VAL A 331 1.94 21.43 3.92
C VAL A 331 1.00 22.54 3.43
N ILE A 332 0.93 22.74 2.11
CA ILE A 332 0.08 23.72 1.42
C ILE A 332 -0.82 23.01 0.42
N GLY A 333 -2.13 23.11 0.57
CA GLY A 333 -3.10 22.56 -0.36
C GLY A 333 -4.41 23.34 -0.37
N GLU A 334 -5.51 22.65 -0.70
CA GLU A 334 -6.83 23.27 -0.64
C GLU A 334 -7.33 23.45 0.78
N GLY A 335 -7.85 24.64 1.08
CA GLY A 335 -8.27 25.05 2.43
C GLY A 335 -7.34 26.08 3.08
N ASN A 336 -7.51 26.29 4.38
CA ASN A 336 -6.73 27.28 5.13
C ASN A 336 -5.28 26.82 5.33
N ASN A 337 -4.33 27.67 4.94
CA ASN A 337 -2.90 27.44 5.12
C ASN A 337 -2.14 28.76 5.23
N PHE A 338 -0.83 28.69 5.49
CA PHE A 338 0.03 29.85 5.68
C PHE A 338 0.07 30.76 4.45
N VAL A 339 0.25 30.19 3.24
CA VAL A 339 0.35 30.94 1.98
C VAL A 339 -0.92 31.76 1.73
N ARG A 340 -2.12 31.15 1.85
CA ARG A 340 -3.40 31.87 1.73
C ARG A 340 -3.56 32.94 2.81
N THR A 341 -3.09 32.69 4.03
CA THR A 341 -3.13 33.67 5.13
C THR A 341 -2.27 34.89 4.81
N MET A 342 -1.05 34.68 4.30
CA MET A 342 -0.16 35.78 3.92
C MET A 342 -0.72 36.59 2.75
N GLY A 343 -1.27 35.94 1.71
CA GLY A 343 -1.94 36.65 0.60
C GLY A 343 -3.17 37.45 1.05
N SER A 344 -3.94 36.92 2.00
CA SER A 344 -5.08 37.63 2.62
C SER A 344 -4.64 38.85 3.46
N LEU A 345 -3.49 38.77 4.13
CA LEU A 345 -2.92 39.92 4.84
C LEU A 345 -2.40 40.98 3.86
N ALA A 346 -1.70 40.55 2.81
CA ALA A 346 -1.16 41.43 1.78
C ALA A 346 -2.27 42.25 1.09
N SER A 347 -3.34 41.59 0.63
CA SER A 347 -4.50 42.25 0.02
C SER A 347 -5.25 43.22 0.95
N ARG A 348 -5.08 43.09 2.26
CA ARG A 348 -5.62 44.02 3.27
C ARG A 348 -4.64 45.11 3.68
N GLY A 349 -3.44 45.15 3.08
CA GLY A 349 -2.40 46.12 3.40
C GLY A 349 -1.84 45.98 4.81
N VAL A 350 -1.86 44.77 5.39
CA VAL A 350 -1.32 44.51 6.72
C VAL A 350 0.18 44.23 6.59
N ALA A 351 1.00 44.80 7.49
CA ALA A 351 2.44 44.54 7.59
C ALA A 351 2.72 43.61 8.79
N PRO A 352 2.82 42.28 8.60
CA PRO A 352 2.92 41.32 9.69
C PRO A 352 4.35 41.14 10.19
N SER A 353 4.48 40.81 11.48
CA SER A 353 5.68 40.17 12.01
C SER A 353 5.59 38.65 11.82
N VAL A 354 6.64 38.02 11.32
CA VAL A 354 6.68 36.59 10.99
C VAL A 354 7.99 35.98 11.49
N VAL A 355 7.96 34.74 11.97
CA VAL A 355 9.13 34.05 12.50
C VAL A 355 10.21 33.89 11.42
N ASN A 356 11.47 34.18 11.77
CA ASN A 356 12.60 34.19 10.83
C ASN A 356 13.72 33.20 11.17
N ASP A 357 13.62 32.48 12.30
CA ASP A 357 14.61 31.50 12.76
C ASP A 357 14.10 30.05 12.71
N GLN A 358 12.89 29.83 12.18
CA GLN A 358 12.38 28.51 11.80
C GLN A 358 12.58 28.31 10.30
N ILE A 359 13.40 27.34 9.92
CA ILE A 359 13.87 27.09 8.56
C ILE A 359 13.36 25.73 8.06
N GLY A 360 12.80 25.71 6.86
CA GLY A 360 12.21 24.51 6.26
C GLY A 360 11.86 24.70 4.79
N ARG A 361 11.08 23.76 4.25
CA ARG A 361 10.56 23.82 2.88
C ARG A 361 9.06 23.67 2.91
N LEU A 362 8.36 24.38 2.01
CA LEU A 362 6.95 24.13 1.76
C LEU A 362 6.78 22.73 1.14
N THR A 363 5.61 22.13 1.37
CA THR A 363 5.19 20.95 0.62
C THR A 363 3.80 21.13 0.05
N PHE A 364 3.67 21.23 -1.26
CA PHE A 364 2.37 21.29 -1.92
C PHE A 364 1.73 19.91 -1.94
N THR A 365 0.43 19.83 -1.61
CA THR A 365 -0.26 18.54 -1.49
C THR A 365 -0.35 17.78 -2.81
N THR A 366 -0.26 18.47 -3.94
CA THR A 366 -0.17 17.86 -5.27
C THR A 366 1.14 17.11 -5.47
N ASP A 367 2.27 17.69 -5.06
CA ASP A 367 3.58 17.01 -5.09
C ASP A 367 3.65 15.86 -4.08
N LEU A 368 3.09 16.06 -2.88
CA LEU A 368 3.00 15.00 -1.87
C LEU A 368 2.15 13.82 -2.34
N ALA A 369 1.01 14.08 -2.98
CA ALA A 369 0.17 13.03 -3.56
C ALA A 369 0.89 12.29 -4.70
N ALA A 370 1.55 13.02 -5.62
CA ALA A 370 2.30 12.43 -6.72
C ALA A 370 3.47 11.56 -6.23
N GLY A 371 4.18 12.00 -5.19
CA GLY A 371 5.24 11.21 -4.57
C GLY A 371 4.74 9.94 -3.88
N ILE A 372 3.59 10.00 -3.21
CA ILE A 372 2.93 8.79 -2.65
C ILE A 372 2.55 7.81 -3.78
N ARG A 373 2.01 8.32 -4.89
CA ARG A 373 1.69 7.51 -6.08
C ARG A 373 2.93 6.86 -6.68
N HIS A 374 4.03 7.61 -6.76
CA HIS A 374 5.31 7.10 -7.24
C HIS A 374 5.83 5.96 -6.35
N LEU A 375 5.86 6.12 -5.03
CA LEU A 375 6.32 5.07 -4.10
C LEU A 375 5.50 3.78 -4.28
N LEU A 376 4.18 3.89 -4.42
CA LEU A 376 3.29 2.73 -4.60
C LEU A 376 3.42 2.03 -5.97
N SER A 377 3.94 2.71 -7.01
CA SER A 377 3.98 2.17 -8.38
C SER A 377 5.37 1.85 -8.91
N SER A 378 6.41 2.41 -8.30
CA SER A 378 7.82 2.25 -8.74
C SER A 378 8.48 0.96 -8.27
N GLY A 379 7.89 0.25 -7.29
CA GLY A 379 8.54 -0.89 -6.63
C GLY A 379 9.64 -0.47 -5.65
N ALA A 380 9.63 0.79 -5.18
CA ALA A 380 10.55 1.28 -4.15
C ALA A 380 10.45 0.42 -2.87
N ASP A 381 11.58 0.17 -2.21
CA ASP A 381 11.61 -0.59 -0.97
C ASP A 381 10.70 0.04 0.09
N PHE A 382 9.96 -0.79 0.82
CA PHE A 382 9.17 -0.33 1.97
C PHE A 382 10.06 0.32 3.03
N GLY A 383 9.55 1.36 3.68
CA GLY A 383 10.28 2.10 4.71
C GLY A 383 9.89 3.56 4.83
N THR A 384 10.75 4.34 5.45
CA THR A 384 10.57 5.78 5.62
C THR A 384 11.17 6.57 4.45
N TYR A 385 10.45 7.59 3.99
CA TYR A 385 10.87 8.53 2.97
C TYR A 385 10.55 9.95 3.41
N ASN A 386 11.54 10.83 3.29
CA ASN A 386 11.33 12.26 3.42
C ASN A 386 10.76 12.83 2.11
N LEU A 387 9.73 13.66 2.21
CA LEU A 387 9.07 14.26 1.06
C LEU A 387 8.61 15.69 1.35
N THR A 388 9.29 16.63 0.71
CA THR A 388 8.95 18.05 0.61
C THR A 388 9.12 18.51 -0.82
N ASN A 389 8.75 19.75 -1.17
CA ASN A 389 9.24 20.31 -2.44
C ASN A 389 10.77 20.52 -2.38
N GLU A 390 11.41 20.60 -3.55
CA GLU A 390 12.82 20.96 -3.64
C GLU A 390 13.06 22.48 -3.47
N GLY A 391 14.31 22.90 -3.58
CA GLY A 391 14.73 24.30 -3.51
C GLY A 391 15.48 24.65 -2.23
N GLU A 392 15.93 25.90 -2.16
CA GLU A 392 16.60 26.42 -0.96
C GLU A 392 15.64 26.45 0.24
N PRO A 393 16.04 25.92 1.41
CA PRO A 393 15.25 26.09 2.63
C PRO A 393 15.09 27.57 3.00
N LEU A 394 13.89 27.96 3.40
CA LEU A 394 13.54 29.33 3.72
C LEU A 394 12.95 29.43 5.12
N SER A 395 13.06 30.62 5.71
CA SER A 395 12.29 30.95 6.90
C SER A 395 10.82 31.24 6.56
N TRP A 396 9.92 31.13 7.53
CA TRP A 396 8.53 31.57 7.35
C TRP A 396 8.44 33.04 6.92
N ALA A 397 9.31 33.92 7.45
CA ALA A 397 9.36 35.33 7.05
C ALA A 397 9.79 35.50 5.59
N ALA A 398 10.78 34.73 5.12
CA ALA A 398 11.19 34.75 3.72
C ALA A 398 10.08 34.25 2.78
N ILE A 399 9.35 33.20 3.17
CA ILE A 399 8.18 32.73 2.41
C ILE A 399 7.08 33.79 2.39
N ALA A 400 6.78 34.42 3.53
CA ALA A 400 5.78 35.48 3.59
C ALA A 400 6.16 36.68 2.71
N ALA A 401 7.42 37.14 2.77
CA ALA A 401 7.93 38.19 1.90
C ALA A 401 7.77 37.81 0.42
N ARG A 402 8.08 36.54 0.09
CA ARG A 402 7.90 36.01 -1.26
C ARG A 402 6.44 36.01 -1.72
N VAL A 403 5.50 35.65 -0.85
CA VAL A 403 4.06 35.75 -1.14
C VAL A 403 3.63 37.20 -1.38
N TYR A 404 4.17 38.16 -0.62
CA TYR A 404 3.86 39.59 -0.81
C TYR A 404 4.31 40.05 -2.19
N GLU A 405 5.54 39.74 -2.59
CA GLU A 405 6.06 40.06 -3.93
C GLU A 405 5.19 39.46 -5.04
N LEU A 406 4.88 38.17 -4.95
CA LEU A 406 4.11 37.45 -5.97
C LEU A 406 2.66 37.94 -6.08
N THR A 407 2.14 38.57 -5.03
CA THR A 407 0.80 39.18 -5.01
C THR A 407 0.81 40.69 -5.29
N GLY A 408 1.95 41.27 -5.67
CA GLY A 408 2.09 42.67 -6.05
C GLY A 408 2.30 43.66 -4.91
N HIS A 409 2.70 43.19 -3.73
CA HIS A 409 2.97 43.98 -2.52
C HIS A 409 4.48 43.97 -2.19
N SER A 410 4.93 44.84 -1.28
CA SER A 410 6.36 44.94 -0.94
C SER A 410 6.78 43.80 -0.01
N ALA A 411 7.87 43.09 -0.33
CA ALA A 411 8.52 42.16 0.59
C ALA A 411 8.90 42.82 1.93
N SER A 412 9.23 44.11 1.92
CA SER A 412 9.61 44.86 3.12
C SER A 412 8.47 45.07 4.11
N ASP A 413 7.22 44.79 3.73
CA ASP A 413 6.07 44.89 4.63
C ASP A 413 6.04 43.71 5.62
N VAL A 414 6.83 42.66 5.37
CA VAL A 414 7.02 41.53 6.29
C VAL A 414 8.23 41.80 7.18
N THR A 415 8.02 41.82 8.49
CA THR A 415 9.10 41.97 9.48
C THR A 415 9.46 40.61 10.06
N GLY A 416 10.70 40.16 9.85
CA GLY A 416 11.22 38.95 10.50
C GLY A 416 11.48 39.17 11.98
N VAL A 417 11.02 38.24 12.84
CA VAL A 417 11.26 38.23 14.28
C VAL A 417 11.73 36.85 14.74
N SER A 418 12.39 36.73 15.90
CA SER A 418 12.78 35.42 16.42
C SER A 418 11.57 34.63 16.94
N THR A 419 11.71 33.31 17.07
CA THR A 419 10.70 32.44 17.69
C THR A 419 10.42 32.89 19.12
N GLU A 420 11.45 33.26 19.88
CA GLU A 420 11.33 33.78 21.24
C GLU A 420 10.49 35.07 21.29
N GLU A 421 10.78 36.03 20.42
CA GLU A 421 10.04 37.29 20.32
C GLU A 421 8.59 37.07 19.87
N TYR A 422 8.39 36.25 18.83
CA TYR A 422 7.07 36.01 18.25
C TYR A 422 6.10 35.34 19.24
N PHE A 423 6.63 34.47 20.11
CA PHE A 423 5.85 33.74 21.11
C PHE A 423 5.97 34.30 22.53
N ALA A 424 6.63 35.44 22.72
CA ALA A 424 6.73 36.09 24.02
C ALA A 424 5.34 36.26 24.67
N GLY A 425 5.19 35.70 25.88
CA GLY A 425 3.93 35.77 26.65
C GLY A 425 2.80 34.87 26.12
N LYS A 426 3.04 34.02 25.12
CA LYS A 426 2.06 33.07 24.58
C LYS A 426 2.41 31.65 25.03
N SER A 427 1.39 30.90 25.45
CA SER A 427 1.52 29.46 25.71
C SER A 427 1.29 28.70 24.41
N VAL A 428 2.36 28.40 23.68
CA VAL A 428 2.33 27.66 22.40
C VAL A 428 3.20 26.40 22.50
N ALA A 429 2.96 25.42 21.64
CA ALA A 429 3.83 24.25 21.58
C ALA A 429 5.21 24.65 21.04
N PRO A 430 6.30 24.05 21.55
CA PRO A 430 7.64 24.29 21.02
C PRO A 430 7.70 23.88 19.54
N ARG A 431 8.40 24.68 18.74
CA ARG A 431 8.55 24.47 17.29
C ARG A 431 10.02 24.16 16.98
N PRO A 432 10.31 23.13 16.17
CA PRO A 432 11.67 22.89 15.67
C PRO A 432 12.19 24.12 14.92
N LEU A 433 13.45 24.50 15.15
CA LEU A 433 14.07 25.61 14.42
C LEU A 433 14.55 25.14 13.03
N GLY A 434 15.10 23.95 12.92
CA GLY A 434 15.37 23.25 11.66
C GLY A 434 14.28 22.24 11.34
N SER A 435 13.84 22.21 10.08
CA SER A 435 12.88 21.20 9.57
C SER A 435 13.23 20.73 8.16
N VAL A 436 14.50 20.85 7.79
CA VAL A 436 14.98 20.45 6.45
C VAL A 436 15.07 18.94 6.39
N LEU A 437 14.31 18.34 5.48
CA LEU A 437 14.31 16.92 5.23
C LEU A 437 15.09 16.62 3.92
N PRO A 438 16.21 15.89 3.95
CA PRO A 438 16.91 15.45 2.75
C PRO A 438 16.02 14.59 1.86
N LEU A 439 16.11 14.76 0.54
CA LEU A 439 15.26 14.08 -0.44
C LEU A 439 16.00 13.00 -1.25
N GLY A 440 17.28 12.76 -0.93
CA GLY A 440 18.15 11.88 -1.71
C GLY A 440 17.63 10.44 -1.82
N LYS A 441 17.03 9.91 -0.76
CA LYS A 441 16.43 8.57 -0.78
C LYS A 441 15.24 8.48 -1.73
N LEU A 442 14.36 9.47 -1.72
CA LEU A 442 13.22 9.56 -2.64
C LEU A 442 13.70 9.75 -4.09
N ALA A 443 14.67 10.65 -4.32
CA ALA A 443 15.26 10.87 -5.63
C ALA A 443 15.89 9.61 -6.24
N ALA A 444 16.52 8.76 -5.41
CA ALA A 444 17.07 7.48 -5.83
C ALA A 444 16.02 6.49 -6.36
N THR A 445 14.74 6.66 -5.98
CA THR A 445 13.62 5.89 -6.54
C THR A 445 13.14 6.40 -7.91
N GLY A 446 13.70 7.52 -8.39
CA GLY A 446 13.34 8.15 -9.66
C GLY A 446 12.31 9.29 -9.56
N PHE A 447 11.99 9.76 -8.35
CA PHE A 447 11.07 10.88 -8.15
C PHE A 447 11.75 12.10 -7.55
N VAL A 448 11.67 13.22 -8.26
CA VAL A 448 12.20 14.51 -7.84
C VAL A 448 11.01 15.47 -7.72
N PRO A 449 10.68 15.94 -6.49
CA PRO A 449 9.61 16.91 -6.29
C PRO A 449 9.88 18.22 -7.04
N ARG A 450 8.82 18.95 -7.39
CA ARG A 450 8.99 20.29 -8.01
C ARG A 450 9.67 21.26 -7.05
N ASP A 451 10.35 22.26 -7.60
CA ASP A 451 10.91 23.38 -6.83
C ASP A 451 9.81 24.15 -6.09
N GLY A 452 10.08 24.49 -4.82
CA GLY A 452 9.10 25.14 -3.95
C GLY A 452 8.68 26.54 -4.40
N ASP A 453 9.56 27.34 -5.00
CA ASP A 453 9.22 28.68 -5.51
C ASP A 453 8.41 28.57 -6.81
N GLU A 454 8.71 27.60 -7.67
CA GLU A 454 7.88 27.28 -8.84
C GLU A 454 6.46 26.86 -8.42
N ALA A 455 6.35 25.92 -7.48
CA ALA A 455 5.06 25.46 -6.97
C ALA A 455 4.28 26.59 -6.28
N LEU A 456 4.96 27.48 -5.55
CA LEU A 456 4.35 28.66 -4.94
C LEU A 456 3.78 29.64 -5.96
N LYS A 457 4.53 29.94 -7.03
CA LYS A 457 4.05 30.80 -8.12
C LYS A 457 2.81 30.21 -8.77
N GLN A 458 2.83 28.91 -9.06
CA GLN A 458 1.68 28.24 -9.66
C GLN A 458 0.46 28.28 -8.73
N TYR A 459 0.66 28.03 -7.44
CA TYR A 459 -0.42 28.04 -6.45
C TYR A 459 -1.08 29.42 -6.28
N LEU A 460 -0.30 30.51 -6.35
CA LEU A 460 -0.82 31.87 -6.26
C LEU A 460 -1.37 32.42 -7.58
N GLY A 461 -0.93 31.88 -8.72
CA GLY A 461 -1.40 32.27 -10.05
C GLY A 461 -2.62 31.50 -10.56
N ALA A 462 -3.05 30.47 -9.85
CA ALA A 462 -4.20 29.61 -10.17
C ALA A 462 -5.55 30.17 -9.72
#